data_AF-A0A1V4MWP9-F1
#
_entry.id   AF-A0A1V4MWP9-F1
#
_cell.length_a   1.000
_cell.length_b   1.000
_cell.length_c   1.000
_cell.angle_alpha   90.00
_cell.angle_beta   90.00
_cell.angle_gamma   90.00
#
_symmetry.space_group_name_H-M   'P 1'
#
loop_
_entity.id
_entity.type
_entity.pdbx_description
1 polymer ?
#
loop_
_entity_poly.entity_id
_entity_poly.type
_entity_poly.pdbx_seq_one_letter_code
_entity_poly.pdbx_strand_id
1 'polypeptide(L)'
;MDDLYGQAMDVLKIEAEWIRETGRMARKTFPAAVGLLAATAGKIVVCGMGKSGHVGRKIAATMTSTGSPAYFLHPSEGLHGDLGLLQKGDSALVLSKSGGTEEIAYLLPFFERLSIPVVAITSGVDSLLSRASAVVLPLPDMKEACPHDLAPTASTTAMMALGDALAIALLRMRDFSAEDFARYHPGGTLGRKLLTRVADLMDRGPLPVIEESSPLPEAIEAMTAHRGVCLSTGSGGRLSGIFVYGDLGRLMRNRTNVLDLQLGEVLIRDPVTCRPDDLAAVAVARMEERGITSLVVTDPEGVPLGIIYLHDCLQAGLK
;
A
#
# COMPACT_ATOMS: atom_id res chain seq x y z
N MET A 1 -40.48 -15.53 -0.53
CA MET A 1 -39.13 -14.95 -0.62
C MET A 1 -39.05 -13.67 0.23
N ASP A 2 -39.90 -13.56 1.25
CA ASP A 2 -40.67 -12.31 1.42
C ASP A 2 -40.14 -11.35 2.50
N ASP A 3 -38.96 -11.60 3.06
CA ASP A 3 -38.08 -10.50 3.50
C ASP A 3 -36.62 -10.95 3.66
N LEU A 4 -36.00 -11.41 2.56
CA LEU A 4 -34.57 -11.77 2.59
C LEU A 4 -33.67 -10.56 2.91
N TYR A 5 -34.11 -9.36 2.57
CA TYR A 5 -33.36 -8.14 2.84
C TYR A 5 -33.40 -7.76 4.32
N GLY A 6 -34.57 -7.81 4.97
CA GLY A 6 -34.69 -7.61 6.41
C GLY A 6 -33.84 -8.59 7.21
N GLN A 7 -33.83 -9.87 6.82
CA GLN A 7 -32.94 -10.86 7.43
C GLN A 7 -31.45 -10.50 7.27
N ALA A 8 -31.04 -10.02 6.09
CA ALA A 8 -29.67 -9.55 5.88
C ALA A 8 -29.35 -8.32 6.74
N MET A 9 -30.30 -7.38 6.90
CA MET A 9 -30.14 -6.20 7.75
C MET A 9 -30.05 -6.57 9.24
N ASP A 10 -30.80 -7.57 9.69
CA ASP A 10 -30.70 -8.10 11.06
C ASP A 10 -29.33 -8.71 11.31
N VAL A 11 -28.78 -9.46 10.35
CA VAL A 11 -27.41 -9.98 10.43
C VAL A 11 -26.42 -8.85 10.61
N LEU A 12 -26.44 -7.84 9.74
CA LEU A 12 -25.53 -6.70 9.80
C LEU A 12 -25.66 -5.92 11.12
N LYS A 13 -26.88 -5.79 11.65
CA LYS A 13 -27.14 -5.14 12.94
C LYS A 13 -26.53 -5.91 14.11
N ILE A 14 -26.69 -7.24 14.12
CA ILE A 14 -26.08 -8.11 15.14
C ILE A 14 -24.56 -8.01 15.09
N GLU A 15 -23.95 -8.08 13.89
CA GLU A 15 -22.49 -7.95 13.75
C GLU A 15 -21.99 -6.58 14.22
N ALA A 16 -22.69 -5.50 13.89
CA ALA A 16 -22.35 -4.15 14.36
C ALA A 16 -22.41 -4.04 15.89
N GLU A 17 -23.40 -4.69 16.52
CA GLU A 17 -23.52 -4.71 17.98
C GLU A 17 -22.36 -5.47 18.64
N TRP A 18 -21.98 -6.62 18.07
CA TRP A 18 -20.82 -7.39 18.49
C TRP A 18 -19.51 -6.58 18.44
N ILE A 19 -19.28 -5.84 17.35
CA ILE A 19 -18.09 -4.97 17.22
C ILE A 19 -18.10 -3.90 18.32
N ARG A 20 -19.24 -3.22 18.51
CA ARG A 20 -19.40 -2.15 19.51
C ARG A 20 -19.11 -2.66 20.92
N GLU A 21 -19.69 -3.79 21.28
CA GLU A 21 -19.55 -4.37 22.61
C GLU A 21 -18.13 -4.92 22.85
N THR A 22 -17.54 -5.56 21.84
CA THR A 22 -16.12 -5.97 21.86
C THR A 22 -15.21 -4.78 22.15
N GLY A 23 -15.40 -3.65 21.45
CA GLY A 23 -14.62 -2.43 21.69
C GLY A 23 -14.79 -1.89 23.12
N ARG A 24 -16.00 -1.95 23.67
CA ARG A 24 -16.29 -1.53 25.06
C ARG A 24 -15.56 -2.43 26.07
N MET A 25 -15.63 -3.74 25.90
CA MET A 25 -15.04 -4.72 26.82
C MET A 25 -13.50 -4.72 26.75
N ALA A 26 -12.94 -4.63 25.54
CA ALA A 26 -11.50 -4.62 25.33
C ALA A 26 -10.82 -3.33 25.83
N ARG A 27 -11.55 -2.23 26.08
CA ARG A 27 -11.00 -0.92 26.45
C ARG A 27 -9.89 -0.97 27.51
N LYS A 28 -10.02 -1.82 28.52
CA LYS A 28 -9.05 -1.92 29.63
C LYS A 28 -7.82 -2.76 29.28
N THR A 29 -7.99 -3.85 28.53
CA THR A 29 -6.91 -4.81 28.24
C THR A 29 -6.21 -4.53 26.91
N PHE A 30 -6.83 -3.74 26.03
CA PHE A 30 -6.30 -3.39 24.71
C PHE A 30 -4.90 -2.75 24.74
N PRO A 31 -4.62 -1.73 25.59
CA PRO A 31 -3.27 -1.15 25.64
C PRO A 31 -2.19 -2.16 26.06
N ALA A 32 -2.50 -3.07 26.97
CA ALA A 32 -1.57 -4.11 27.41
C ALA A 32 -1.30 -5.13 26.29
N ALA A 33 -2.34 -5.52 25.54
CA ALA A 33 -2.18 -6.39 24.38
C ALA A 33 -1.31 -5.74 23.30
N VAL A 34 -1.57 -4.47 22.97
CA VAL A 34 -0.76 -3.72 22.00
C VAL A 34 0.69 -3.62 22.49
N GLY A 35 0.93 -3.26 23.75
CA GLY A 35 2.28 -3.16 24.31
C GLY A 35 3.05 -4.48 24.25
N LEU A 36 2.39 -5.60 24.56
CA LEU A 36 2.98 -6.94 24.47
C LEU A 36 3.36 -7.29 23.02
N LEU A 37 2.44 -7.11 22.07
CA LEU A 37 2.68 -7.39 20.65
C LEU A 37 3.69 -6.42 20.01
N ALA A 38 3.77 -5.19 20.51
CA ALA A 38 4.76 -4.21 20.05
C ALA A 38 6.18 -4.60 20.48
N ALA A 39 6.32 -5.22 21.65
CA ALA A 39 7.59 -5.68 22.20
C ALA A 39 8.11 -7.00 21.60
N THR A 40 7.38 -7.60 20.66
CA THR A 40 7.77 -8.84 19.99
C THR A 40 9.06 -8.65 19.21
N ALA A 41 10.09 -9.39 19.60
CA ALA A 41 11.41 -9.34 18.96
C ALA A 41 11.51 -10.25 17.73
N GLY A 42 10.78 -11.37 17.74
CA GLY A 42 10.62 -12.27 16.61
C GLY A 42 9.41 -11.87 15.77
N LYS A 43 8.44 -12.78 15.65
CA LYS A 43 7.19 -12.56 14.91
C LYS A 43 5.96 -12.77 15.79
N ILE A 44 4.85 -12.18 15.37
CA ILE A 44 3.54 -12.43 15.96
C ILE A 44 2.96 -13.70 15.32
N VAL A 45 2.84 -14.77 16.09
CA VAL A 45 2.22 -16.02 15.65
C VAL A 45 0.71 -15.93 15.89
N VAL A 46 -0.06 -15.90 14.82
CA VAL A 46 -1.53 -15.84 14.89
C VAL A 46 -2.10 -17.25 14.72
N CYS A 47 -2.96 -17.69 15.65
CA CYS A 47 -3.54 -19.03 15.64
C CYS A 47 -5.07 -19.00 15.77
N GLY A 48 -5.73 -19.96 15.15
CA GLY A 48 -7.18 -20.19 15.31
C GLY A 48 -7.64 -21.39 14.49
N MET A 49 -8.75 -22.02 14.90
CA MET A 49 -9.36 -23.13 14.18
C MET A 49 -10.57 -22.69 13.36
N GLY A 50 -10.82 -23.39 12.25
CA GLY A 50 -11.99 -23.15 11.39
C GLY A 50 -12.14 -21.69 10.95
N LYS A 51 -13.31 -21.11 11.16
CA LYS A 51 -13.58 -19.71 10.77
C LYS A 51 -12.71 -18.69 11.52
N SER A 52 -12.41 -18.93 12.79
CA SER A 52 -11.45 -18.12 13.55
C SER A 52 -10.04 -18.23 12.95
N GLY A 53 -9.67 -19.38 12.39
CA GLY A 53 -8.42 -19.57 11.65
C GLY A 53 -8.36 -18.73 10.38
N HIS A 54 -9.43 -18.68 9.58
CA HIS A 54 -9.50 -17.82 8.40
C HIS A 54 -9.35 -16.33 8.75
N VAL A 55 -10.03 -15.88 9.81
CA VAL A 55 -9.87 -14.52 10.34
C VAL A 55 -8.43 -14.29 10.80
N GLY A 56 -7.84 -15.24 11.54
CA GLY A 56 -6.45 -15.19 11.99
C GLY A 56 -5.46 -15.03 10.83
N ARG A 57 -5.69 -15.72 9.70
CA ARG A 57 -4.88 -15.57 8.48
C ARG A 57 -4.96 -14.16 7.90
N LYS A 58 -6.16 -13.56 7.85
CA LYS A 58 -6.33 -12.16 7.41
C LYS A 58 -5.62 -11.20 8.36
N ILE A 59 -5.73 -11.41 9.67
CA ILE A 59 -5.07 -10.58 10.69
C ILE A 59 -3.54 -10.66 10.53
N ALA A 60 -2.97 -11.86 10.39
CA ALA A 60 -1.54 -12.02 10.16
C ALA A 60 -1.07 -11.29 8.89
N ALA A 61 -1.82 -11.41 7.79
CA ALA A 61 -1.53 -10.67 6.56
C ALA A 61 -1.59 -9.14 6.77
N THR A 62 -2.58 -8.67 7.52
CA THR A 62 -2.77 -7.23 7.83
C THR A 62 -1.65 -6.70 8.72
N MET A 63 -1.24 -7.44 9.74
CA MET A 63 -0.11 -7.06 10.60
C MET A 63 1.19 -6.97 9.80
N THR A 64 1.47 -7.97 8.95
CA THR A 64 2.67 -7.98 8.10
C THR A 64 2.66 -6.82 7.11
N SER A 65 1.53 -6.52 6.46
CA SER A 65 1.41 -5.40 5.53
C SER A 65 1.51 -4.02 6.20
N THR A 66 1.30 -3.97 7.52
CA THR A 66 1.39 -2.75 8.34
C THR A 66 2.65 -2.69 9.19
N GLY A 67 3.67 -3.49 8.84
CA GLY A 67 5.01 -3.41 9.41
C GLY A 67 5.24 -4.25 10.67
N SER A 68 4.30 -5.12 11.05
CA SER A 68 4.43 -6.06 12.15
C SER A 68 4.56 -7.50 11.64
N PRO A 69 5.78 -8.07 11.57
CA PRO A 69 5.97 -9.43 11.06
C PRO A 69 5.07 -10.42 11.80
N ALA A 70 4.15 -11.02 11.06
CA ALA A 70 3.17 -11.95 11.60
C ALA A 70 2.97 -13.14 10.68
N TYR A 71 2.73 -14.30 11.28
CA TYR A 71 2.54 -15.56 10.58
C TYR A 71 1.34 -16.30 11.14
N PHE A 72 0.52 -16.88 10.26
CA PHE A 72 -0.61 -17.71 10.68
C PHE A 72 -0.18 -19.17 10.83
N LEU A 73 -0.27 -19.69 12.05
CA LEU A 73 -0.05 -21.11 12.35
C LEU A 73 -1.39 -21.81 12.53
N HIS A 74 -1.70 -22.76 11.64
CA HIS A 74 -2.89 -23.58 11.82
C HIS A 74 -2.64 -24.60 12.95
N PRO A 75 -3.50 -24.67 13.99
CA PRO A 75 -3.21 -25.51 15.15
C PRO A 75 -2.99 -26.99 14.84
N SER A 76 -3.77 -27.57 13.93
CA SER A 76 -3.57 -28.96 13.49
C SER A 76 -2.26 -29.16 12.73
N GLU A 77 -1.82 -28.20 11.91
CA GLU A 77 -0.55 -28.31 11.16
C GLU A 77 0.65 -28.16 12.10
N GLY A 78 0.52 -27.33 13.15
CA GLY A 78 1.50 -27.21 14.23
C GLY A 78 1.87 -28.57 14.82
N LEU A 79 0.86 -29.37 15.18
CA LEU A 79 1.05 -30.72 15.74
C LEU A 79 1.71 -31.71 14.78
N HIS A 80 1.79 -31.38 13.48
CA HIS A 80 2.39 -32.22 12.45
C HIS A 80 3.68 -31.63 11.86
N GLY A 81 4.30 -30.65 12.53
CA GLY A 81 5.66 -30.18 12.20
C GLY A 81 5.84 -28.67 12.26
N ASP A 82 4.78 -27.89 12.04
CA ASP A 82 4.88 -26.43 11.96
C ASP A 82 5.19 -25.75 13.31
N LEU A 83 5.13 -26.50 14.41
CA LEU A 83 5.68 -26.06 15.70
C LEU A 83 7.17 -25.67 15.62
N GLY A 84 7.91 -26.20 14.65
CA GLY A 84 9.30 -25.80 14.37
C GLY A 84 9.45 -24.34 13.92
N LEU A 85 8.36 -23.69 13.50
CA LEU A 85 8.34 -22.26 13.16
C LEU A 85 8.34 -21.37 14.41
N LEU A 86 7.96 -21.91 15.57
CA LEU A 86 7.95 -21.16 16.83
C LEU A 86 9.37 -20.94 17.34
N GLN A 87 9.67 -19.72 17.74
CA GLN A 87 10.98 -19.33 18.23
C GLN A 87 10.87 -18.51 19.52
N LYS A 88 11.91 -18.55 20.35
CA LYS A 88 12.02 -17.66 21.50
C LYS A 88 12.05 -16.20 21.01
N GLY A 89 11.29 -15.34 21.66
CA GLY A 89 11.13 -13.93 21.27
C GLY A 89 9.90 -13.68 20.38
N ASP A 90 9.21 -14.73 19.92
CA ASP A 90 7.89 -14.62 19.33
C ASP A 90 6.83 -14.26 20.40
N SER A 91 5.69 -13.75 19.96
CA SER A 91 4.46 -13.59 20.75
C SER A 91 3.31 -14.30 20.04
N ALA A 92 2.30 -14.78 20.76
CA ALA A 92 1.14 -15.42 20.14
C ALA A 92 -0.13 -14.57 20.25
N LEU A 93 -0.91 -14.49 19.16
CA LEU A 93 -2.28 -13.99 19.13
C LEU A 93 -3.23 -15.15 18.82
N VAL A 94 -4.00 -15.59 19.80
CA VAL A 94 -4.81 -16.81 19.69
C VAL A 94 -6.30 -16.48 19.67
N LEU A 95 -7.00 -16.91 18.61
CA LEU A 95 -8.42 -16.67 18.39
C LEU A 95 -9.22 -17.94 18.68
N SER A 96 -10.09 -17.89 19.69
CA SER A 96 -11.06 -18.96 19.96
C SER A 96 -12.26 -18.39 20.73
N LYS A 97 -13.46 -18.43 20.14
CA LYS A 97 -14.68 -17.94 20.81
C LYS A 97 -14.89 -18.63 22.16
N SER A 98 -14.83 -19.97 22.20
CA SER A 98 -15.02 -20.76 23.42
C SER A 98 -13.81 -20.75 24.35
N GLY A 99 -12.60 -20.54 23.81
CA GLY A 99 -11.34 -20.64 24.55
C GLY A 99 -10.97 -22.07 25.00
N GLY A 100 -11.75 -23.06 24.57
CA GLY A 100 -11.61 -24.48 24.93
C GLY A 100 -11.39 -25.42 23.75
N THR A 101 -11.00 -24.89 22.58
CA THR A 101 -10.71 -25.69 21.39
C THR A 101 -9.53 -26.64 21.65
N GLU A 102 -9.71 -27.94 21.44
CA GLU A 102 -8.71 -28.97 21.77
C GLU A 102 -7.38 -28.74 21.04
N GLU A 103 -7.41 -28.44 19.75
CA GLU A 103 -6.20 -28.22 18.95
C GLU A 103 -5.39 -27.02 19.45
N ILE A 104 -6.06 -25.99 19.97
CA ILE A 104 -5.40 -24.83 20.59
C ILE A 104 -4.81 -25.22 21.95
N ALA A 105 -5.53 -26.02 22.74
CA ALA A 105 -5.06 -26.49 24.04
C ALA A 105 -3.72 -27.24 23.93
N TYR A 106 -3.54 -28.05 22.87
CA TYR A 106 -2.28 -28.75 22.64
C TYR A 106 -1.10 -27.83 22.30
N LEU A 107 -1.33 -26.60 21.83
CA LEU A 107 -0.26 -25.63 21.56
C LEU A 107 0.23 -24.91 22.83
N LEU A 108 -0.61 -24.76 23.85
CA LEU A 108 -0.30 -23.95 25.04
C LEU A 108 0.99 -24.37 25.76
N PRO A 109 1.28 -25.68 25.98
CA PRO A 109 2.54 -26.10 26.61
C PRO A 109 3.78 -25.72 25.81
N PHE A 110 3.66 -25.60 24.47
CA PHE A 110 4.77 -25.20 23.61
C PHE A 110 5.05 -23.70 23.71
N PHE A 111 3.99 -22.88 23.79
CA PHE A 111 4.13 -21.44 24.04
C PHE A 111 4.80 -21.20 25.40
N GLU A 112 4.36 -21.91 26.45
CA GLU A 112 4.97 -21.82 27.78
C GLU A 112 6.45 -22.22 27.76
N ARG A 113 6.78 -23.38 27.17
CA ARG A 113 8.17 -23.88 27.08
C ARG A 113 9.12 -22.92 26.36
N LEU A 114 8.63 -22.21 25.34
CA LEU A 114 9.40 -21.23 24.58
C LEU A 114 9.33 -19.81 25.18
N SER A 115 8.59 -19.64 26.28
CA SER A 115 8.30 -18.34 26.89
C SER A 115 7.67 -17.35 25.89
N ILE A 116 6.80 -17.84 25.03
CA ILE A 116 6.02 -17.05 24.07
C ILE A 116 4.80 -16.51 24.81
N PRO A 117 4.71 -15.19 25.07
CA PRO A 117 3.55 -14.62 25.74
C PRO A 117 2.32 -14.66 24.82
N VAL A 118 1.18 -15.03 25.39
CA VAL A 118 -0.08 -15.22 24.64
C VAL A 118 -1.04 -14.08 24.90
N VAL A 119 -1.54 -13.46 23.82
CA VAL A 119 -2.73 -12.62 23.79
C VAL A 119 -3.89 -13.45 23.25
N ALA A 120 -4.96 -13.61 24.02
CA ALA A 120 -6.14 -14.33 23.57
C ALA A 120 -7.28 -13.39 23.18
N ILE A 121 -8.01 -13.73 22.11
CA ILE A 121 -9.30 -13.16 21.75
C ILE A 121 -10.37 -14.23 21.96
N THR A 122 -11.20 -14.09 23.00
CA THR A 122 -12.15 -15.12 23.42
C THR A 122 -13.34 -14.57 24.21
N SER A 123 -14.49 -15.24 24.15
CA SER A 123 -15.63 -15.00 25.04
C SER A 123 -15.52 -15.80 26.35
N GLY A 124 -14.71 -16.88 26.37
CA GLY A 124 -14.52 -17.73 27.53
C GLY A 124 -13.53 -17.15 28.54
N VAL A 125 -13.95 -16.20 29.38
CA VAL A 125 -13.08 -15.49 30.35
C VAL A 125 -12.37 -16.42 31.34
N ASP A 126 -12.97 -17.56 31.69
CA ASP A 126 -12.39 -18.59 32.56
C ASP A 126 -11.98 -19.86 31.79
N SER A 127 -11.79 -19.76 30.48
CA SER A 127 -11.37 -20.89 29.64
C SER A 127 -9.91 -21.27 29.88
N LEU A 128 -9.52 -22.45 29.38
CA LEU A 128 -8.11 -22.88 29.42
C LEU A 128 -7.20 -21.86 28.74
N LEU A 129 -7.61 -21.36 27.57
CA LEU A 129 -6.88 -20.33 26.83
C LEU A 129 -6.72 -19.05 27.66
N SER A 130 -7.79 -18.56 28.28
CA SER A 130 -7.75 -17.34 29.10
C SER A 130 -6.79 -17.46 30.27
N ARG A 131 -6.80 -18.60 30.98
CA ARG A 131 -5.86 -18.84 32.09
C ARG A 131 -4.40 -18.94 31.65
N ALA A 132 -4.14 -19.44 30.45
CA ALA A 132 -2.80 -19.54 29.88
C ALA A 132 -2.31 -18.25 29.22
N SER A 133 -3.17 -17.23 29.10
CA SER A 133 -2.85 -15.98 28.41
C SER A 133 -2.29 -14.92 29.33
N ALA A 134 -1.28 -14.21 28.85
CA ALA A 134 -0.74 -13.02 29.52
C ALA A 134 -1.73 -11.85 29.45
N VAL A 135 -2.46 -11.72 28.33
CA VAL A 135 -3.53 -10.73 28.16
C VAL A 135 -4.73 -11.36 27.47
N VAL A 136 -5.93 -11.10 27.99
CA VAL A 136 -7.19 -11.48 27.36
C VAL A 136 -7.88 -10.24 26.80
N LEU A 137 -8.19 -10.28 25.51
CA LEU A 137 -9.09 -9.36 24.83
C LEU A 137 -10.47 -10.02 24.78
N PRO A 138 -11.39 -9.63 25.67
CA PRO A 138 -12.67 -10.28 25.79
C PRO A 138 -13.56 -9.99 24.56
N LEU A 139 -14.24 -11.02 24.08
CA LEU A 139 -15.39 -10.91 23.21
C LEU A 139 -16.68 -11.01 24.05
N PRO A 140 -17.78 -10.40 23.61
CA PRO A 140 -19.08 -10.63 24.25
C PRO A 140 -19.53 -12.09 24.08
N ASP A 141 -20.34 -12.55 25.03
CA ASP A 141 -21.08 -13.80 24.91
C ASP A 141 -22.52 -13.47 24.50
N MET A 142 -22.73 -13.32 23.19
CA MET A 142 -23.99 -12.93 22.57
C MET A 142 -24.39 -13.96 21.51
N LYS A 143 -25.62 -13.85 21.01
CA LYS A 143 -26.08 -14.68 19.88
C LYS A 143 -25.35 -14.29 18.61
N GLU A 144 -24.95 -15.28 17.82
CA GLU A 144 -24.54 -15.10 16.44
C GLU A 144 -25.74 -14.66 15.59
N ALA A 145 -25.44 -14.14 14.40
CA ALA A 145 -26.49 -13.79 13.44
C ALA A 145 -27.09 -15.02 12.73
N CYS A 146 -26.49 -16.20 12.90
CA CYS A 146 -27.06 -17.46 12.42
C CYS A 146 -28.33 -17.80 13.23
N PRO A 147 -29.48 -18.10 12.60
CA PRO A 147 -30.73 -18.40 13.32
C PRO A 147 -30.62 -19.55 14.33
N HIS A 148 -29.71 -20.50 14.09
CA HIS A 148 -29.46 -21.65 14.96
C HIS A 148 -28.24 -21.48 15.87
N ASP A 149 -27.56 -20.32 15.82
CA ASP A 149 -26.33 -20.03 16.58
C ASP A 149 -25.17 -21.02 16.32
N LEU A 150 -25.27 -21.81 15.23
CA LEU A 150 -24.31 -22.87 14.91
C LEU A 150 -23.11 -22.35 14.12
N ALA A 151 -23.32 -21.36 13.26
CA ALA A 151 -22.30 -20.82 12.40
C ALA A 151 -21.75 -19.52 13.01
N PRO A 152 -20.43 -19.43 13.26
CA PRO A 152 -19.81 -18.15 13.61
C PRO A 152 -20.03 -17.16 12.46
N THR A 153 -20.56 -15.99 12.81
CA THR A 153 -20.76 -14.84 11.91
C THR A 153 -20.26 -13.59 12.62
N ALA A 154 -20.98 -13.16 13.65
CA ALA A 154 -20.71 -11.96 14.41
C ALA A 154 -19.45 -12.06 15.26
N SER A 155 -19.16 -13.22 15.85
CA SER A 155 -17.91 -13.43 16.58
C SER A 155 -16.68 -13.31 15.68
N THR A 156 -16.74 -13.88 14.47
CA THR A 156 -15.64 -13.78 13.50
C THR A 156 -15.46 -12.37 12.96
N THR A 157 -16.56 -11.63 12.72
CA THR A 157 -16.50 -10.22 12.33
C THR A 157 -15.88 -9.36 13.44
N ALA A 158 -16.27 -9.58 14.71
CA ALA A 158 -15.68 -8.87 15.85
C ALA A 158 -14.19 -9.17 16.02
N MET A 159 -13.78 -10.44 15.90
CA MET A 159 -12.36 -10.84 15.91
C MET A 159 -11.56 -10.12 14.82
N MET A 160 -12.11 -10.05 13.60
CA MET A 160 -11.46 -9.39 12.47
C MET A 160 -11.32 -7.88 12.69
N ALA A 161 -12.39 -7.21 13.13
CA ALA A 161 -12.37 -5.78 13.44
C ALA A 161 -11.37 -5.45 14.57
N LEU A 162 -11.32 -6.29 15.61
CA LEU A 162 -10.37 -6.14 16.71
C LEU A 162 -8.92 -6.38 16.24
N GLY A 163 -8.69 -7.36 15.37
CA GLY A 163 -7.39 -7.60 14.76
C GLY A 163 -6.91 -6.44 13.90
N ASP A 164 -7.81 -5.80 13.14
CA ASP A 164 -7.50 -4.59 12.39
C ASP A 164 -7.16 -3.42 13.33
N ALA A 165 -7.89 -3.26 14.44
CA ALA A 165 -7.58 -2.26 15.45
C ALA A 165 -6.18 -2.49 16.07
N LEU A 166 -5.80 -3.75 16.36
CA LEU A 166 -4.47 -4.09 16.84
C LEU A 166 -3.39 -3.74 15.82
N ALA A 167 -3.57 -4.12 14.55
CA ALA A 167 -2.61 -3.83 13.49
C ALA A 167 -2.40 -2.32 13.31
N ILE A 168 -3.48 -1.53 13.31
CA ILE A 168 -3.39 -0.06 13.17
C ILE A 168 -2.76 0.59 14.41
N ALA A 169 -3.01 0.06 15.61
CA ALA A 169 -2.35 0.54 16.82
C ALA A 169 -0.83 0.26 16.79
N LEU A 170 -0.43 -0.95 16.35
CA LEU A 170 0.98 -1.32 16.18
C LEU A 170 1.67 -0.48 15.09
N LEU A 171 0.99 -0.24 13.98
CA LEU A 171 1.44 0.66 12.90
C LEU A 171 1.79 2.04 13.46
N ARG A 172 0.88 2.62 14.27
CA ARG A 172 1.07 3.94 14.88
C ARG A 172 2.22 3.96 15.89
N MET A 173 2.43 2.89 16.66
CA MET A 173 3.54 2.83 17.62
C MET A 173 4.92 2.73 16.95
N ARG A 174 4.97 2.30 15.69
CA ARG A 174 6.21 2.12 14.93
C ARG A 174 6.52 3.30 14.00
N ASP A 175 5.74 4.38 14.05
CA ASP A 175 5.82 5.53 13.13
C ASP A 175 5.88 5.10 11.65
N PHE A 176 5.18 4.02 11.31
CA PHE A 176 5.26 3.39 10.01
C PHE A 176 4.70 4.31 8.92
N SER A 177 5.54 4.66 7.95
CA SER A 177 5.24 5.67 6.95
C SER A 177 4.54 5.10 5.71
N ALA A 178 3.98 5.98 4.88
CA ALA A 178 3.44 5.59 3.57
C ALA A 178 4.55 5.02 2.66
N GLU A 179 5.79 5.49 2.80
CA GLU A 179 6.95 4.98 2.06
C GLU A 179 7.30 3.55 2.52
N ASP A 180 7.22 3.25 3.82
CA ASP A 180 7.40 1.89 4.32
C ASP A 180 6.30 0.98 3.78
N PHE A 181 5.05 1.44 3.78
CA PHE A 181 3.95 0.69 3.16
C PHE A 181 4.22 0.38 1.68
N ALA A 182 4.70 1.37 0.93
CA ALA A 182 5.04 1.23 -0.48
C ALA A 182 6.15 0.18 -0.71
N ARG A 183 7.18 0.15 0.15
CA ARG A 183 8.26 -0.83 0.10
C ARG A 183 7.77 -2.26 0.29
N TYR A 184 6.77 -2.47 1.14
CA TYR A 184 6.15 -3.80 1.32
C TYR A 184 5.11 -4.14 0.24
N HIS A 185 4.70 -3.17 -0.60
CA HIS A 185 3.70 -3.36 -1.66
C HIS A 185 4.14 -2.74 -3.00
N PRO A 186 5.32 -3.10 -3.54
CA PRO A 186 5.88 -2.42 -4.71
C PRO A 186 5.03 -2.58 -5.98
N GLY A 187 4.30 -3.69 -6.12
CA GLY A 187 3.41 -3.94 -7.27
C GLY A 187 2.06 -3.21 -7.22
N GLY A 188 1.67 -2.69 -6.05
CA GLY A 188 0.39 -1.99 -5.87
C GLY A 188 0.42 -0.58 -6.46
N THR A 189 -0.76 -0.02 -6.73
CA THR A 189 -0.90 1.36 -7.23
C THR A 189 -0.22 2.38 -6.32
N LEU A 190 -0.34 2.19 -5.00
CA LEU A 190 0.31 3.06 -4.01
C LEU A 190 1.83 2.91 -4.01
N GLY A 191 2.33 1.67 -4.11
CA GLY A 191 3.76 1.38 -4.20
C GLY A 191 4.41 2.06 -5.40
N ARG A 192 3.80 1.91 -6.57
CA ARG A 192 4.24 2.60 -7.80
C ARG A 192 4.23 4.12 -7.66
N LYS A 193 3.15 4.69 -7.12
CA LYS A 193 3.04 6.15 -6.93
C LYS A 193 4.12 6.72 -6.02
N LEU A 194 4.54 5.97 -5.00
CA LEU A 194 5.48 6.43 -3.99
C LEU A 194 6.95 6.07 -4.28
N LEU A 195 7.22 5.10 -5.16
CA LEU A 195 8.59 4.61 -5.39
C LEU A 195 9.12 4.82 -6.80
N THR A 196 8.28 4.96 -7.82
CA THR A 196 8.74 5.09 -9.20
C THR A 196 9.38 6.47 -9.42
N ARG A 197 10.66 6.47 -9.82
CA ARG A 197 11.42 7.67 -10.14
C ARG A 197 11.27 8.03 -11.61
N VAL A 198 11.52 9.30 -11.94
CA VAL A 198 11.61 9.76 -13.33
C VAL A 198 12.62 8.95 -14.12
N ALA A 199 13.78 8.63 -13.52
CA ALA A 199 14.83 7.82 -14.14
C ALA A 199 14.36 6.42 -14.59
N ASP A 200 13.32 5.87 -13.96
CA ASP A 200 12.78 4.53 -14.27
C ASP A 200 11.88 4.55 -15.52
N LEU A 201 11.32 5.72 -15.87
CA LEU A 201 10.34 5.87 -16.94
C LEU A 201 10.78 6.79 -18.08
N MET A 202 11.80 7.63 -17.88
CA MET A 202 12.25 8.57 -18.89
C MET A 202 12.79 7.84 -20.13
N ASP A 203 12.48 8.37 -21.31
CA ASP A 203 13.12 7.98 -22.55
C ASP A 203 14.57 8.49 -22.55
N ARG A 204 15.52 7.55 -22.66
CA ARG A 204 16.96 7.78 -22.70
C ARG A 204 17.54 7.62 -24.11
N GLY A 205 16.70 7.49 -25.12
CA GLY A 205 17.11 7.43 -26.52
C GLY A 205 17.81 8.71 -26.98
N PRO A 206 18.28 8.75 -28.25
CA PRO A 206 18.83 9.96 -28.83
C PRO A 206 17.86 11.14 -28.65
N LEU A 207 18.31 12.23 -28.05
CA LEU A 207 17.45 13.39 -27.83
C LEU A 207 17.27 14.18 -29.15
N PRO A 208 16.08 14.75 -29.42
CA PRO A 208 15.79 15.55 -30.62
C PRO A 208 16.40 16.95 -30.51
N VAL A 209 17.73 17.04 -30.39
CA VAL A 209 18.43 18.31 -30.25
C VAL A 209 18.78 18.87 -31.63
N ILE A 210 18.32 20.07 -31.93
CA ILE A 210 18.51 20.80 -33.19
C ILE A 210 19.11 22.19 -32.89
N GLU A 211 19.93 22.73 -33.79
CA GLU A 211 20.50 24.07 -33.63
C GLU A 211 19.43 25.17 -33.73
N GLU A 212 19.56 26.25 -32.96
CA GLU A 212 18.58 27.34 -33.00
C GLU A 212 18.50 28.03 -34.37
N SER A 213 19.56 27.99 -35.17
CA SER A 213 19.62 28.52 -36.53
C SER A 213 18.99 27.61 -37.58
N SER A 214 18.64 26.37 -37.22
CA SER A 214 18.03 25.42 -38.16
C SER A 214 16.65 25.91 -38.64
N PRO A 215 16.31 25.64 -39.91
CA PRO A 215 14.97 25.92 -40.44
C PRO A 215 13.89 25.17 -39.66
N LEU A 216 12.73 25.80 -39.44
CA LEU A 216 11.61 25.18 -38.75
C LEU A 216 11.16 23.82 -39.34
N PRO A 217 11.19 23.58 -40.67
CA PRO A 217 10.90 22.26 -41.23
C PRO A 217 11.77 21.12 -40.65
N GLU A 218 13.05 21.38 -40.41
CA GLU A 218 13.97 20.39 -39.81
C GLU A 218 13.58 20.11 -38.36
N ALA A 219 13.22 21.14 -37.60
CA ALA A 219 12.72 20.99 -36.24
C ALA A 219 11.38 20.23 -36.17
N ILE A 220 10.50 20.40 -37.17
CA ILE A 220 9.23 19.66 -37.29
C ILE A 220 9.49 18.17 -37.59
N GLU A 221 10.49 17.85 -38.40
CA GLU A 221 10.89 16.46 -38.64
C GLU A 221 11.40 15.81 -37.35
N ALA A 222 12.32 16.48 -36.65
CA ALA A 222 12.84 16.01 -35.36
C ALA A 222 11.74 15.81 -34.32
N MET A 223 10.79 16.76 -34.22
CA MET A 223 9.69 16.65 -33.26
C MET A 223 8.76 15.48 -33.59
N THR A 224 8.53 15.20 -34.87
CA THR A 224 7.65 14.10 -35.32
C THR A 224 8.26 12.75 -34.95
N ALA A 225 9.58 12.63 -35.03
CA ALA A 225 10.29 11.43 -34.60
C ALA A 225 10.26 11.22 -33.07
N HIS A 226 10.13 12.30 -32.29
CA HIS A 226 10.20 12.29 -30.81
C HIS A 226 8.90 12.72 -30.13
N ARG A 227 7.77 12.13 -30.56
CA ARG A 227 6.45 12.26 -29.93
C ARG A 227 6.01 13.72 -29.71
N GLY A 228 6.40 14.60 -30.62
CA GLY A 228 6.03 16.01 -30.63
C GLY A 228 6.94 16.94 -29.83
N VAL A 229 8.18 16.53 -29.51
CA VAL A 229 9.17 17.34 -28.79
C VAL A 229 10.42 17.54 -29.63
N CYS A 230 10.89 18.79 -29.73
CA CYS A 230 12.19 19.17 -30.26
C CYS A 230 12.89 20.07 -29.23
N LEU A 231 14.20 19.90 -29.07
CA LEU A 231 15.02 20.61 -28.10
C LEU A 231 16.08 21.42 -28.80
N SER A 232 16.57 22.46 -28.15
CA SER A 232 17.84 23.08 -28.51
C SER A 232 18.72 23.21 -27.29
N THR A 233 20.03 23.14 -27.51
CA THR A 233 21.04 23.28 -26.47
C THR A 233 21.98 24.43 -26.80
N GLY A 234 22.30 25.24 -25.80
CA GLY A 234 23.30 26.30 -25.90
C GLY A 234 24.73 25.82 -25.65
N SER A 235 25.61 26.77 -25.35
CA SER A 235 27.01 26.51 -25.01
C SER A 235 27.15 25.51 -23.85
N GLY A 236 27.99 24.49 -24.01
CA GLY A 236 28.22 23.48 -22.98
C GLY A 236 27.12 22.41 -22.90
N GLY A 237 26.26 22.30 -23.91
CA GLY A 237 25.22 21.27 -23.99
C GLY A 237 24.01 21.51 -23.08
N ARG A 238 23.92 22.68 -22.45
CA ARG A 238 22.82 23.04 -21.56
C ARG A 238 21.56 23.30 -22.39
N LEU A 239 20.42 22.87 -21.88
CA LEU A 239 19.12 23.10 -22.51
C LEU A 239 18.87 24.60 -22.70
N SER A 240 18.72 25.06 -23.94
CA SER A 240 18.40 26.46 -24.27
C SER A 240 16.91 26.67 -24.56
N GLY A 241 16.18 25.59 -24.87
CA GLY A 241 14.74 25.59 -24.87
C GLY A 241 14.10 24.39 -25.58
N ILE A 242 12.77 24.45 -25.69
CA ILE A 242 11.93 23.39 -26.24
C ILE A 242 10.97 23.95 -27.28
N PHE A 243 10.63 23.16 -28.28
CA PHE A 243 9.52 23.39 -29.20
C PHE A 243 8.63 22.14 -29.25
N VAL A 244 7.34 22.30 -28.98
CA VAL A 244 6.40 21.16 -28.93
C VAL A 244 5.23 21.29 -29.89
N TYR A 245 4.57 20.16 -30.17
CA TYR A 245 3.47 20.08 -31.14
C TYR A 245 2.32 21.05 -30.84
N GLY A 246 2.04 21.29 -29.56
CA GLY A 246 1.04 22.26 -29.13
C GLY A 246 1.35 23.69 -29.59
N ASP A 247 2.62 24.06 -29.70
CA ASP A 247 3.06 25.37 -30.17
C ASP A 247 3.03 25.47 -31.68
N LEU A 248 3.39 24.41 -32.40
CA LEU A 248 3.23 24.35 -33.86
C LEU A 248 1.76 24.63 -34.25
N GLY A 249 0.80 23.97 -33.60
CA GLY A 249 -0.63 24.20 -33.85
C GLY A 249 -1.12 25.60 -33.46
N ARG A 250 -0.47 26.28 -32.50
CA ARG A 250 -0.74 27.70 -32.19
C ARG A 250 -0.13 28.62 -33.25
N LEU A 251 1.10 28.34 -33.69
CA LEU A 251 1.84 29.13 -34.66
C LEU A 251 1.17 29.13 -36.04
N MET A 252 0.75 27.95 -36.53
CA MET A 252 0.06 27.80 -37.82
C MET A 252 -1.29 28.53 -37.90
N ARG A 253 -1.97 28.77 -36.76
CA ARG A 253 -3.21 29.56 -36.74
C ARG A 253 -2.98 31.05 -36.85
N ASN A 254 -1.80 31.53 -36.45
CA ASN A 254 -1.53 32.96 -36.28
C ASN A 254 -0.57 33.51 -37.35
N ARG A 255 0.04 32.65 -38.18
CA ARG A 255 0.99 33.05 -39.23
C ARG A 255 0.83 32.23 -40.50
N THR A 256 0.96 32.88 -41.65
CA THR A 256 0.80 32.26 -42.97
C THR A 256 2.09 31.57 -43.47
N ASN A 257 3.27 32.12 -43.15
CA ASN A 257 4.57 31.63 -43.63
C ASN A 257 5.43 31.10 -42.47
N VAL A 258 4.95 30.03 -41.81
CA VAL A 258 5.67 29.44 -40.67
C VAL A 258 6.96 28.72 -41.07
N LEU A 259 7.03 28.23 -42.31
CA LEU A 259 8.16 27.41 -42.80
C LEU A 259 9.45 28.21 -43.04
N ASP A 260 9.35 29.54 -43.15
CA ASP A 260 10.50 30.41 -43.35
C ASP A 260 11.20 30.79 -42.03
N LEU A 261 10.63 30.39 -40.89
CA LEU A 261 11.16 30.70 -39.56
C LEU A 261 12.32 29.79 -39.19
N GLN A 262 13.18 30.29 -38.31
CA GLN A 262 14.19 29.49 -37.61
C GLN A 262 13.66 29.00 -36.27
N LEU A 263 14.19 27.88 -35.79
CA LEU A 263 13.79 27.28 -34.51
C LEU A 263 13.95 28.27 -33.34
N GLY A 264 15.03 29.05 -33.31
CA GLY A 264 15.31 30.04 -32.28
C GLY A 264 14.25 31.15 -32.14
N GLU A 265 13.44 31.40 -33.18
CA GLU A 265 12.35 32.38 -33.17
C GLU A 265 11.07 31.87 -32.49
N VAL A 266 10.93 30.54 -32.35
CA VAL A 266 9.72 29.90 -31.82
C VAL A 266 9.99 29.05 -30.58
N LEU A 267 11.24 29.03 -30.10
CA LEU A 267 11.69 28.27 -28.95
C LEU A 267 11.06 28.79 -27.64
N ILE A 268 10.56 27.89 -26.80
CA ILE A 268 10.25 28.19 -25.40
C ILE A 268 11.56 28.14 -24.61
N ARG A 269 12.01 29.32 -24.15
CA ARG A 269 13.32 29.53 -23.50
C ARG A 269 13.40 29.03 -22.05
N ASP A 270 12.27 28.86 -21.37
CA ASP A 270 12.18 28.36 -19.99
C ASP A 270 11.29 27.11 -19.92
N PRO A 271 11.77 25.97 -20.45
CA PRO A 271 11.02 24.72 -20.42
C PRO A 271 10.82 24.23 -18.99
N VAL A 272 9.66 23.63 -18.72
CA VAL A 272 9.44 22.93 -17.47
C VAL A 272 10.30 21.65 -17.48
N THR A 273 11.17 21.52 -16.49
CA THR A 273 12.11 20.40 -16.35
C THR A 273 11.84 19.59 -15.07
N CYS A 274 12.46 18.41 -14.98
CA CYS A 274 12.53 17.61 -13.77
C CYS A 274 13.90 16.90 -13.67
N ARG A 275 14.19 16.31 -12.51
CA ARG A 275 15.42 15.56 -12.27
C ARG A 275 15.18 14.05 -12.34
N PRO A 276 16.20 13.23 -12.66
CA PRO A 276 16.07 11.78 -12.70
C PRO A 276 15.59 11.18 -11.37
N ASP A 277 15.99 11.77 -10.24
CA ASP A 277 15.64 11.30 -8.89
C ASP A 277 14.27 11.78 -8.39
N ASP A 278 13.60 12.68 -9.12
CA ASP A 278 12.25 13.12 -8.76
C ASP A 278 11.29 11.93 -8.84
N LEU A 279 10.24 11.94 -8.01
CA LEU A 279 9.15 10.96 -8.13
C LEU A 279 8.38 11.20 -9.44
N ALA A 280 8.15 10.14 -10.20
CA ALA A 280 7.40 10.23 -11.45
C ALA A 280 5.96 10.74 -11.22
N ALA A 281 5.35 10.44 -10.07
CA ALA A 281 4.05 10.99 -9.69
C ALA A 281 4.06 12.53 -9.54
N VAL A 282 5.17 13.10 -9.07
CA VAL A 282 5.34 14.56 -8.98
C VAL A 282 5.52 15.17 -10.37
N ALA A 283 6.25 14.48 -11.26
CA ALA A 283 6.37 14.86 -12.66
C ALA A 283 4.99 14.87 -13.37
N VAL A 284 4.15 13.85 -13.15
CA VAL A 284 2.76 13.80 -13.67
C VAL A 284 1.93 14.98 -13.17
N ALA A 285 1.94 15.24 -11.86
CA ALA A 285 1.19 16.36 -11.29
C ALA A 285 1.61 17.72 -11.90
N ARG A 286 2.93 17.90 -12.12
CA ARG A 286 3.48 19.10 -12.77
C ARG A 286 3.04 19.21 -14.24
N MET A 287 2.98 18.08 -14.96
CA MET A 287 2.48 18.04 -16.34
C MET A 287 1.00 18.46 -16.41
N GLU A 288 0.16 17.93 -15.52
CA GLU A 288 -1.27 18.26 -15.45
C GLU A 288 -1.51 19.72 -15.09
N GLU A 289 -0.83 20.24 -14.07
CA GLU A 289 -0.93 21.64 -13.62
C GLU A 289 -0.60 22.61 -14.77
N ARG A 290 0.39 22.27 -15.59
CA ARG A 290 0.86 23.11 -16.71
C ARG A 290 0.15 22.81 -18.02
N GLY A 291 -0.71 21.79 -18.08
CA GLY A 291 -1.38 21.34 -19.32
C GLY A 291 -0.40 20.87 -20.40
N ILE A 292 0.72 20.27 -20.01
CA ILE A 292 1.75 19.73 -20.91
C ILE A 292 1.82 18.20 -20.80
N THR A 293 2.37 17.53 -21.81
CA THR A 293 2.39 16.06 -21.90
C THR A 293 3.79 15.45 -21.79
N SER A 294 4.81 16.29 -21.59
CA SER A 294 6.19 15.87 -21.41
C SER A 294 6.97 16.86 -20.56
N LEU A 295 8.05 16.38 -19.94
CA LEU A 295 9.05 17.19 -19.26
C LEU A 295 10.43 16.77 -19.73
N VAL A 296 11.32 17.74 -19.91
CA VAL A 296 12.74 17.45 -20.16
C VAL A 296 13.37 17.08 -18.83
N VAL A 297 14.09 15.97 -18.81
CA VAL A 297 14.85 15.54 -17.64
C VAL A 297 16.27 16.08 -17.78
N THR A 298 16.75 16.83 -16.79
CA THR A 298 18.09 17.42 -16.83
C THR A 298 18.93 17.02 -15.62
N ASP A 299 20.24 17.08 -15.75
CA ASP A 299 21.19 17.03 -14.63
C ASP A 299 21.17 18.36 -13.81
N PRO A 300 21.92 18.45 -12.70
CA PRO A 300 22.06 19.68 -11.93
C PRO A 300 22.64 20.88 -12.71
N GLU A 301 23.45 20.62 -13.72
CA GLU A 301 24.08 21.63 -14.59
C GLU A 301 23.13 22.14 -15.70
N GLY A 302 21.99 21.46 -15.92
CA GLY A 302 20.97 21.80 -16.90
C GLY A 302 21.21 21.16 -18.27
N VAL A 303 22.02 20.11 -18.36
CA VAL A 303 22.19 19.29 -19.55
C VAL A 303 21.02 18.31 -19.64
N PRO A 304 20.34 18.19 -20.80
CA PRO A 304 19.23 17.25 -20.93
C PRO A 304 19.75 15.79 -20.97
N LEU A 305 19.14 14.95 -20.15
CA LEU A 305 19.45 13.52 -19.99
C LEU A 305 18.40 12.60 -20.60
N GLY A 306 17.19 13.10 -20.83
CA GLY A 306 16.04 12.32 -21.24
C GLY A 306 14.77 13.15 -21.36
N ILE A 307 13.68 12.52 -21.79
CA ILE A 307 12.33 13.11 -21.77
C ILE A 307 11.40 12.12 -21.08
N ILE A 308 10.60 12.61 -20.14
CA ILE A 308 9.53 11.80 -19.55
C ILE A 308 8.18 12.24 -20.13
N TYR A 309 7.37 11.27 -20.55
CA TYR A 309 6.08 11.51 -21.18
C TYR A 309 4.93 11.10 -20.26
N LEU A 310 3.86 11.91 -20.26
CA LEU A 310 2.65 11.65 -19.48
C LEU A 310 2.05 10.28 -19.79
N HIS A 311 2.02 9.92 -21.08
CA HIS A 311 1.49 8.64 -21.54
C HIS A 311 2.21 7.44 -20.90
N ASP A 312 3.55 7.48 -20.83
CA ASP A 312 4.34 6.37 -20.27
C ASP A 312 4.13 6.27 -18.75
N CYS A 313 3.96 7.41 -18.07
CA CYS A 313 3.57 7.45 -16.66
C CYS A 313 2.19 6.84 -16.42
N LEU A 314 1.20 7.16 -17.26
CA LEU A 314 -0.16 6.62 -17.17
C LEU A 314 -0.18 5.11 -17.43
N GLN A 315 0.61 4.62 -18.41
CA GLN A 315 0.77 3.19 -18.66
C GLN A 315 1.44 2.46 -17.49
N ALA A 316 2.39 3.10 -16.81
CA ALA A 316 2.99 2.57 -15.58
C ALA A 316 1.98 2.52 -14.40
N GLY A 317 0.81 3.13 -14.53
CA GLY A 317 -0.25 3.15 -13.53
C GLY A 317 -0.19 4.36 -12.58
N LEU A 318 0.55 5.40 -12.95
CA LEU A 318 0.59 6.67 -12.23
C LEU A 318 -0.59 7.53 -12.68
N LYS A 319 -1.47 7.88 -11.74
CA LYS A 319 -2.63 8.77 -11.93
C LYS A 319 -2.66 9.83 -10.83
#